data_AF-A0A117NLF6-F1
#
_entry.id   AF-A0A117NLF6-F1
#
_cell.length_a   1.000
_cell.length_b   1.000
_cell.length_c   1.000
_cell.angle_alpha   90.00
_cell.angle_beta   90.00
_cell.angle_gamma   90.00
#
_symmetry.space_group_name_H-M   'P 1'
#
loop_
_entity.id
_entity.type
_entity.pdbx_description
1 polymer ?
#
loop_
_entity_poly.entity_id
_entity_poly.type
_entity_poly.pdbx_seq_one_letter_code
_entity_poly.pdbx_strand_id
1 'polypeptide(L)'
;MFYFVESGKIQEPIYSPDQAPAGTSNKDFLQEHIANLLKNAFSNLQEAQIKQFVLGLFAYTDDLNKFKTHLRDFLISLKEFSDDNAELYAEEREQAVRDAQVAERDRAMKVGGLLKPSEMDQEDEL
;
A
#
# COMPACT_ATOMS: atom_id res chain seq x y z
N MET A 1 -16.36 -16.60 14.54
CA MET A 1 -17.26 -15.91 13.58
C MET A 1 -17.21 -16.58 12.22
N PHE A 2 -16.07 -16.58 11.52
CA PHE A 2 -15.88 -17.25 10.21
C PHE A 2 -16.39 -18.69 10.17
N TYR A 3 -16.01 -19.51 11.16
CA TYR A 3 -16.50 -20.88 11.27
C TYR A 3 -18.04 -20.99 11.29
N PHE A 4 -18.74 -20.09 11.99
CA PHE A 4 -20.21 -20.15 12.09
C PHE A 4 -20.91 -19.75 10.79
N VAL A 5 -20.32 -18.81 10.05
CA VAL A 5 -20.81 -18.40 8.73
C VAL A 5 -20.51 -19.50 7.70
N GLU A 6 -19.29 -20.05 7.72
CA GLU A 6 -18.86 -21.12 6.80
C GLU A 6 -19.66 -22.41 7.02
N SER A 7 -19.93 -22.77 8.27
CA SER A 7 -20.71 -23.98 8.61
C SER A 7 -22.23 -23.80 8.45
N GLY A 8 -22.70 -22.62 7.99
CA GLY A 8 -24.13 -22.34 7.79
C GLY A 8 -24.95 -22.32 9.08
N LYS A 9 -24.31 -22.17 10.25
CA LYS A 9 -25.00 -22.13 11.55
C LYS A 9 -25.80 -20.84 11.77
N ILE A 10 -25.46 -19.79 11.03
CA ILE A 10 -26.20 -18.52 11.02
C ILE A 10 -27.12 -18.52 9.81
N GLN A 11 -28.41 -18.74 10.06
CA GLN A 11 -29.45 -18.85 9.03
C GLN A 11 -30.09 -17.50 8.68
N GLU A 12 -30.16 -16.57 9.64
CA GLU A 12 -30.68 -15.24 9.38
C GLU A 12 -29.63 -14.39 8.63
N PRO A 13 -30.04 -13.51 7.70
CA PRO A 13 -29.13 -12.57 7.05
C PRO A 13 -28.39 -11.72 8.07
N ILE A 14 -27.06 -11.63 7.95
CA ILE A 14 -26.22 -10.77 8.81
C ILE A 14 -26.15 -9.32 8.31
N TYR A 15 -26.97 -8.99 7.33
CA TYR A 15 -26.97 -7.73 6.60
C TYR A 15 -28.39 -7.21 6.43
N SER A 16 -28.52 -5.90 6.30
CA SER A 16 -29.79 -5.22 6.05
C SER A 16 -30.10 -5.21 4.54
N PRO A 17 -31.38 -5.14 4.11
CA PRO A 17 -31.77 -5.23 2.70
C PRO A 17 -31.18 -4.14 1.79
N ASP A 18 -30.72 -3.03 2.37
CA ASP A 18 -30.03 -1.93 1.70
C ASP A 18 -28.53 -2.21 1.46
N GLN A 19 -27.94 -3.17 2.17
CA GLN A 19 -26.50 -3.45 2.14
C GLN A 19 -26.12 -4.49 1.08
N ALA A 20 -27.04 -5.41 0.75
CA ALA A 20 -26.83 -6.41 -0.29
C ALA A 20 -28.16 -6.90 -0.88
N PRO A 21 -28.15 -7.40 -2.14
CA PRO A 21 -29.34 -7.96 -2.76
C PRO A 21 -30.01 -9.08 -1.93
N ALA A 22 -31.32 -9.21 -2.11
CA ALA A 22 -32.06 -10.33 -1.54
C ALA A 22 -31.53 -11.66 -2.13
N GLY A 23 -31.18 -12.60 -1.25
CA GLY A 23 -30.63 -13.91 -1.63
C GLY A 23 -29.10 -14.02 -1.58
N THR A 24 -28.37 -12.94 -1.28
CA THR A 24 -26.92 -13.02 -1.01
C THR A 24 -26.65 -13.94 0.19
N SER A 25 -25.65 -14.82 0.09
CA SER A 25 -25.32 -15.67 1.24
C SER A 25 -24.58 -14.87 2.31
N ASN A 26 -24.72 -15.27 3.58
CA ASN A 26 -23.96 -14.66 4.69
C ASN A 26 -22.44 -14.72 4.45
N LYS A 27 -21.97 -15.78 3.78
CA LYS A 27 -20.57 -15.96 3.41
C LYS A 27 -20.13 -14.91 2.40
N ASP A 28 -20.86 -14.78 1.29
CA ASP A 28 -20.52 -13.84 0.21
C ASP A 28 -20.54 -12.41 0.73
N PHE A 29 -21.56 -12.05 1.51
CA PHE A 29 -21.63 -10.73 2.14
C PHE A 29 -20.43 -10.47 3.05
N LEU A 30 -20.09 -11.41 3.94
CA LEU A 30 -18.98 -11.21 4.88
C LEU A 30 -17.63 -11.14 4.16
N GLN A 31 -17.42 -11.93 3.10
CA GLN A 31 -16.21 -11.88 2.29
C GLN A 31 -16.04 -10.51 1.63
N GLU A 32 -17.10 -10.02 0.97
CA GLU A 32 -17.08 -8.73 0.30
C GLU A 32 -16.92 -7.58 1.30
N HIS A 33 -17.61 -7.64 2.44
CA HIS A 33 -17.52 -6.64 3.49
C HIS A 33 -16.09 -6.51 4.04
N ILE A 34 -15.43 -7.63 4.35
CA ILE A 34 -14.05 -7.63 4.85
C ILE A 34 -13.08 -7.19 3.75
N ALA A 35 -13.28 -7.62 2.51
CA ALA A 35 -12.44 -7.20 1.40
C ALA A 35 -12.49 -5.68 1.20
N ASN A 36 -13.68 -5.09 1.24
CA ASN A 36 -13.88 -3.65 1.15
C ASN A 36 -13.27 -2.90 2.35
N LEU A 37 -13.41 -3.44 3.56
CA LEU A 37 -12.79 -2.86 4.76
C LEU A 37 -11.26 -2.81 4.63
N LEU A 38 -10.63 -3.91 4.20
CA LEU A 38 -9.18 -3.98 4.02
C LEU A 38 -8.70 -3.06 2.90
N LYS A 39 -9.44 -2.98 1.78
CA LYS A 39 -9.11 -2.08 0.67
C LYS A 39 -9.13 -0.61 1.10
N ASN A 40 -10.09 -0.23 1.94
CA ASN A 40 -10.18 1.14 2.46
C ASN A 40 -9.13 1.45 3.54
N ALA A 41 -8.74 0.46 4.34
CA ALA A 41 -7.72 0.62 5.38
C ALA A 41 -6.28 0.61 4.82
N PHE A 42 -6.04 -0.11 3.73
CA PHE A 42 -4.71 -0.31 3.14
C PHE A 42 -4.75 -0.03 1.64
N SER A 43 -4.59 1.24 1.25
CA SER A 43 -4.67 1.70 -0.15
C SER A 43 -3.61 1.06 -1.07
N ASN A 44 -2.48 0.65 -0.52
CA ASN A 44 -1.35 0.08 -1.28
C ASN A 44 -1.49 -1.43 -1.51
N LEU A 45 -2.53 -2.06 -0.95
CA LEU A 45 -2.71 -3.51 -1.02
C LEU A 45 -3.44 -3.91 -2.31
N GLN A 46 -2.93 -4.91 -3.01
CA GLN A 46 -3.54 -5.37 -4.26
C GLN A 46 -4.85 -6.10 -4.00
N GLU A 47 -5.87 -5.84 -4.83
CA GLU A 47 -7.19 -6.47 -4.67
C GLU A 47 -7.14 -8.01 -4.71
N ALA A 48 -6.25 -8.57 -5.55
CA ALA A 48 -6.04 -10.01 -5.61
C ALA A 48 -5.50 -10.58 -4.28
N GLN A 49 -4.58 -9.87 -3.62
CA GLN A 49 -4.03 -10.28 -2.32
C GLN A 49 -5.11 -10.23 -1.23
N ILE A 50 -5.94 -9.18 -1.22
CA ILE A 50 -7.07 -9.06 -0.29
C ILE A 50 -8.03 -10.24 -0.46
N LYS A 51 -8.43 -10.53 -1.70
CA LYS A 51 -9.35 -11.65 -2.02
C LYS A 51 -8.77 -12.99 -1.55
N GLN A 52 -7.50 -13.25 -1.85
CA GLN A 52 -6.83 -14.49 -1.41
C GLN A 52 -6.74 -14.60 0.11
N PHE A 53 -6.40 -13.50 0.79
CA PHE A 53 -6.36 -13.46 2.25
C PHE A 53 -7.73 -13.80 2.85
N VAL A 54 -8.79 -13.13 2.39
CA VAL A 54 -10.16 -13.33 2.87
C VAL A 54 -10.62 -14.77 2.61
N LEU A 55 -10.36 -15.34 1.43
CA LEU A 55 -10.69 -16.76 1.15
C LEU A 55 -10.00 -17.71 2.14
N GLY A 56 -8.72 -17.48 2.44
CA GLY A 56 -7.98 -18.27 3.42
C GLY A 56 -8.54 -18.17 4.84
N LEU A 57 -9.11 -17.02 5.24
CA LEU A 57 -9.76 -16.88 6.55
C LEU A 57 -10.94 -17.84 6.74
N PHE A 58 -11.67 -18.18 5.67
CA PHE A 58 -12.76 -19.15 5.72
C PHE A 58 -12.24 -20.59 5.55
N ALA A 59 -11.26 -20.80 4.66
CA ALA A 59 -10.72 -22.12 4.35
C ALA A 59 -9.97 -22.78 5.51
N TYR A 60 -9.38 -22.00 6.42
CA TYR A 60 -8.58 -22.51 7.54
C TYR A 60 -9.31 -22.44 8.89
N THR A 61 -10.64 -22.28 8.89
CA THR A 61 -11.41 -22.14 10.14
C THR A 61 -11.45 -23.40 11.00
N ASP A 62 -11.12 -24.56 10.43
CA ASP A 62 -11.06 -25.87 11.06
C ASP A 62 -9.67 -26.20 11.66
N ASP A 63 -8.61 -25.55 11.17
CA ASP A 63 -7.23 -25.72 11.64
C ASP A 63 -6.67 -24.40 12.21
N LEU A 64 -6.72 -24.29 13.53
CA LEU A 64 -6.28 -23.10 14.26
C LEU A 64 -4.81 -22.73 13.97
N ASN A 65 -3.95 -23.71 13.73
CA ASN A 65 -2.53 -23.43 13.46
C ASN A 65 -2.36 -22.84 12.07
N LYS A 66 -3.01 -23.41 11.04
CA LYS A 66 -3.01 -22.82 9.69
C LYS A 66 -3.63 -21.43 9.68
N PHE A 67 -4.74 -21.23 10.39
CA PHE A 67 -5.38 -19.92 10.50
C PHE A 67 -4.41 -18.87 11.09
N LYS A 68 -3.73 -19.20 12.19
CA LYS A 68 -2.77 -18.30 12.84
C LYS A 68 -1.57 -18.00 11.93
N THR A 69 -1.06 -19.00 11.22
CA THR A 69 0.04 -18.80 10.26
C THR A 69 -0.40 -17.91 9.12
N HIS A 70 -1.54 -18.20 8.47
CA HIS A 70 -2.10 -17.38 7.39
C HIS A 70 -2.32 -15.92 7.81
N LEU A 71 -2.85 -15.70 9.02
CA LEU A 71 -3.03 -14.37 9.58
C LEU A 71 -1.68 -13.67 9.83
N ARG A 72 -0.69 -14.38 10.40
CA ARG A 72 0.64 -13.84 10.65
C ARG A 72 1.32 -13.41 9.34
N ASP A 73 1.30 -14.27 8.33
CA ASP A 73 1.98 -14.01 7.06
C ASP A 73 1.38 -12.80 6.36
N PHE A 74 0.04 -12.64 6.43
CA PHE A 74 -0.63 -11.43 5.95
C PHE A 74 -0.23 -10.17 6.73
N LEU A 75 -0.14 -10.23 8.06
CA LEU A 75 0.28 -9.08 8.87
C LEU A 75 1.74 -8.68 8.61
N ILE A 76 2.61 -9.66 8.30
CA ILE A 76 4.00 -9.38 7.91
C ILE A 76 4.02 -8.69 6.55
N SER A 77 3.30 -9.19 5.54
CA SER A 77 3.28 -8.56 4.23
C SER A 77 2.75 -7.13 4.29
N LEU A 78 1.75 -6.84 5.13
CA LEU A 78 1.27 -5.47 5.35
C LEU A 78 2.38 -4.50 5.81
N LYS A 79 3.33 -4.96 6.64
CA LYS A 79 4.45 -4.12 7.11
C LYS A 79 5.46 -3.82 6.00
N GLU A 80 5.63 -4.71 5.03
CA GLU A 80 6.56 -4.49 3.92
C GLU A 80 6.05 -3.39 2.96
N PHE A 81 4.73 -3.16 2.93
CA PHE A 81 4.07 -2.14 2.09
C PHE A 81 3.73 -0.83 2.82
N SER A 82 3.97 -0.72 4.14
CA SER A 82 3.83 0.57 4.83
C SER A 82 4.90 1.58 4.35
N ASP A 83 4.56 2.87 4.42
CA ASP A 83 5.25 4.04 3.83
C ASP A 83 6.73 4.26 4.23
N ASP A 84 7.34 3.33 4.98
CA ASP A 84 8.78 3.36 5.30
C ASP A 84 9.67 3.21 4.04
N ASN A 85 9.09 2.90 2.87
CA ASN A 85 9.82 2.89 1.59
C ASN A 85 10.02 4.30 0.98
N ALA A 86 9.51 5.37 1.59
CA ALA A 86 9.78 6.74 1.16
C ALA A 86 11.28 7.09 1.23
N GLU A 87 12.05 6.44 2.12
CA GLU A 87 13.51 6.57 2.20
C GLU A 87 14.21 6.03 0.95
N LEU A 88 13.64 5.03 0.27
CA LEU A 88 14.27 4.37 -0.88
C LEU A 88 14.47 5.33 -2.08
N TYR A 89 13.67 6.38 -2.17
CA TYR A 89 13.72 7.39 -3.24
C TYR A 89 14.39 8.70 -2.82
N ALA A 90 14.88 8.79 -1.57
CA ALA A 90 15.53 10.00 -1.08
C ALA A 90 16.85 10.27 -1.82
N GLU A 91 17.67 9.24 -2.01
CA GLU A 91 18.93 9.35 -2.77
C GLU A 91 18.70 9.71 -4.24
N GLU A 92 17.73 9.09 -4.92
CA GLU A 92 17.43 9.42 -6.33
C GLU A 92 16.94 10.86 -6.49
N ARG A 93 16.13 11.37 -5.53
CA ARG A 93 15.70 12.76 -5.53
C ARG A 93 16.85 13.72 -5.28
N GLU A 94 17.72 13.42 -4.32
CA GLU A 94 18.91 14.25 -4.07
C GLU A 94 19.85 14.27 -5.28
N GLN A 95 20.06 13.13 -5.93
CA GLN A 95 20.87 13.04 -7.13
C GLN A 95 20.29 13.88 -8.27
N ALA A 96 18.97 13.77 -8.52
CA ALA A 96 18.29 14.56 -9.54
C ALA A 96 18.35 16.08 -9.25
N VAL A 97 18.26 16.48 -7.98
CA VAL A 97 18.41 17.89 -7.57
C VAL A 97 19.85 18.37 -7.81
N ARG A 98 20.86 17.57 -7.47
CA ARG A 98 22.27 17.91 -7.74
C ARG A 98 22.53 18.06 -9.24
N ASP A 99 22.09 17.11 -10.05
CA ASP A 99 22.29 17.13 -11.50
C ASP A 99 21.58 18.33 -12.14
N ALA A 100 20.37 18.68 -11.67
CA ALA A 100 19.65 19.88 -12.11
C ALA A 100 20.40 21.17 -11.76
N GLN A 101 20.96 21.28 -10.54
CA GLN A 101 21.75 22.44 -10.12
C GLN A 101 23.03 22.60 -10.96
N VAL A 102 23.73 21.49 -11.25
CA VAL A 102 24.93 21.52 -12.11
C VAL A 102 24.56 21.98 -13.52
N ALA A 103 23.47 21.44 -14.10
CA ALA A 103 23.02 21.82 -15.44
C ALA A 103 22.57 23.29 -15.53
N GLU A 104 21.90 23.81 -14.50
CA GLU A 104 21.51 25.23 -14.39
C GLU A 104 22.77 26.11 -14.33
N ARG A 105 23.76 25.72 -13.51
CA ARG A 105 25.01 26.47 -13.34
C ARG A 105 25.84 26.49 -14.64
N ASP A 106 25.96 25.36 -15.33
CA ASP A 106 26.63 25.26 -16.62
C ASP A 106 25.99 26.14 -17.70
N ARG A 107 24.66 26.27 -17.69
CA ARG A 107 23.95 27.19 -18.59
C ARG A 107 24.22 28.64 -18.22
N ALA A 108 24.20 28.98 -16.93
CA ALA A 108 24.49 30.33 -16.46
C ALA A 108 25.93 30.77 -16.81
N MET A 109 26.92 29.87 -16.74
CA MET A 109 28.31 30.15 -17.13
C MET A 109 28.48 30.45 -18.63
N LYS A 110 27.71 29.78 -19.49
CA LYS A 110 27.80 29.96 -20.95
C LYS A 110 27.14 31.24 -21.45
N VAL A 111 26.33 31.91 -20.63
CA VAL A 111 25.63 33.14 -21.00
C VAL A 111 26.19 34.30 -20.17
N GLY A 112 27.08 35.08 -20.78
CA GLY A 112 27.71 36.24 -20.13
C GLY A 112 26.67 37.23 -19.58
N GLY A 113 26.70 37.45 -18.26
CA GLY A 113 25.82 38.39 -17.54
C GLY A 113 24.80 37.76 -16.58
N LEU A 114 24.71 36.43 -16.49
CA LEU A 114 23.77 35.73 -15.58
C LEU A 114 24.36 35.29 -14.23
N LEU A 115 25.69 35.23 -14.10
CA LEU A 115 26.37 35.00 -12.81
C LEU A 115 26.66 36.34 -12.13
N LYS A 116 26.44 36.42 -10.81
CA LYS A 116 26.89 37.58 -10.05
C LYS A 116 28.43 37.55 -9.97
N PRO A 117 29.12 38.70 -10.07
CA PRO A 117 30.58 38.76 -10.00
C PRO A 117 31.19 38.05 -8.77
N SER A 118 30.50 38.11 -7.63
CA SER A 118 30.92 37.44 -6.39
C SER A 118 30.94 35.91 -6.43
N GLU A 119 30.30 35.29 -7.44
CA GLU A 119 30.25 33.83 -7.64
C GLU A 119 31.29 33.36 -8.67
N MET A 120 31.92 34.29 -9.41
CA MET A 120 33.00 33.99 -10.35
C MET A 120 34.36 33.89 -9.65
N ASP A 121 34.56 34.64 -8.56
CA ASP A 121 35.83 34.69 -7.82
C ASP A 121 36.15 33.41 -7.02
N GLN A 122 35.19 32.50 -6.83
CA GLN A 122 35.42 31.23 -6.12
C GLN A 122 36.12 30.16 -6.98
N GLU A 123 36.20 30.34 -8.30
CA GLU A 123 36.80 29.36 -9.22
C GLU A 123 38.28 29.61 -9.52
N ASP A 124 38.78 30.83 -9.34
CA ASP A 124 40.20 31.13 -9.60
C ASP A 124 41.14 30.69 -8.46
N GLU A 125 40.60 30.12 -7.36
CA GLU A 125 41.37 29.67 -6.18
C GLU A 125 41.40 28.14 -5.97
N LEU A 126 41.00 27.32 -6.96
CA LEU A 126 41.13 25.84 -6.92
C LEU A 126 42.17 25.28 -7.90
#